data_AF-A0AAV5TKC7-F1
#
_entry.id   AF-A0AAV5TKC7-F1
#
_cell.length_a   1.000
_cell.length_b   1.000
_cell.length_c   1.000
_cell.angle_alpha   90.00
_cell.angle_beta   90.00
_cell.angle_gamma   90.00
#
_symmetry.space_group_name_H-M   'P 1'
#
loop_
_entity.id
_entity.type
_entity.pdbx_description
1 polymer ?
#
loop_
_entity_poly.entity_id
_entity_poly.type
_entity_poly.pdbx_seq_one_letter_code
_entity_poly.pdbx_strand_id
1 'polypeptide(L)'
;VGVGTTLNCFLLYCIFRRTKQVLGAYKYMQMLFITIDISYALFQVVLVERFIAQDSIVIVIGLGKYSNNLIVITSFLALYSLTFIIIDFNFLYRLWAIKAPERVKLFSQKRFLLLVLLTVIGEYCFWFHIAYTYFSATDHGRLKIRNVTFEKFGVDTLTQDMIMGDYFHEDGTRNWHPAVAVITFCNVLAFCFGFLIYASANIINCLRNSKLISNAGLSLQRQLFVTLSAQV
;
A
#
# COMPACT_ATOMS: atom_id res chain seq x y z
N VAL A 1 -14.91 1.40 -0.48
CA VAL A 1 -14.63 2.65 0.25
C VAL A 1 -15.40 2.75 1.58
N GLY A 2 -16.74 2.73 1.60
CA GLY A 2 -17.53 3.06 2.82
C GLY A 2 -17.26 2.20 4.06
N VAL A 3 -17.06 0.88 3.91
CA VAL A 3 -16.81 -0.03 5.06
C VAL A 3 -15.42 0.19 5.66
N GLY A 4 -14.38 0.33 4.83
CA GLY A 4 -13.00 0.55 5.26
C GLY A 4 -12.82 1.88 6.01
N THR A 5 -13.32 2.98 5.44
CA THR A 5 -13.26 4.29 6.10
C THR A 5 -14.01 4.29 7.44
N THR A 6 -15.15 3.61 7.52
CA THR A 6 -15.93 3.49 8.77
C THR A 6 -15.18 2.69 9.83
N LEU A 7 -14.56 1.57 9.46
CA LEU A 7 -13.73 0.76 10.35
C LEU A 7 -12.48 1.52 10.83
N ASN A 8 -11.85 2.29 9.95
CA ASN A 8 -10.69 3.10 10.30
C ASN A 8 -11.02 4.26 11.25
N CYS A 9 -12.15 4.93 11.02
CA CYS A 9 -12.66 5.94 11.95
C CYS A 9 -13.01 5.32 13.32
N PHE A 10 -13.58 4.11 13.33
CA PHE A 10 -13.88 3.37 14.56
C PHE A 10 -12.62 2.91 15.30
N LEU A 11 -11.59 2.45 14.58
CA LEU A 11 -10.28 2.11 15.14
C LEU A 11 -9.61 3.34 15.74
N LEU A 12 -9.63 4.47 15.04
CA LEU A 12 -9.10 5.74 15.54
C LEU A 12 -9.81 6.14 16.83
N TYR A 13 -11.13 6.08 16.84
CA TYR A 13 -11.95 6.33 18.04
C TYR A 13 -11.59 5.41 19.20
N CYS A 14 -11.44 4.10 18.95
CA CYS A 14 -11.03 3.12 19.95
C CYS A 14 -9.63 3.42 20.52
N ILE A 15 -8.68 3.79 19.67
CA ILE A 15 -7.31 4.13 20.06
C ILE A 15 -7.27 5.40 20.92
N PHE A 16 -8.10 6.40 20.60
CA PHE A 16 -8.21 7.61 21.40
C PHE A 16 -8.86 7.35 22.76
N ARG A 17 -9.86 6.47 22.83
CA ARG A 17 -10.70 6.30 24.04
C ARG A 17 -10.24 5.19 25.00
N ARG A 18 -9.65 4.08 24.53
CA ARG A 18 -9.29 2.91 25.37
C ARG A 18 -7.80 2.75 25.72
N THR A 19 -6.88 3.40 25.00
CA THR A 19 -5.44 3.12 25.13
C THR A 19 -4.74 4.03 26.15
N LYS A 20 -5.23 4.08 27.40
CA LYS A 20 -4.74 5.08 28.38
C LYS A 20 -3.43 4.74 29.10
N GLN A 21 -2.94 3.49 29.18
CA GLN A 21 -1.77 3.23 30.07
C GLN A 21 -0.69 2.22 29.62
N VAL A 22 -0.87 1.38 28.58
CA VAL A 22 0.11 0.27 28.32
C VAL A 22 0.82 0.32 26.95
N LEU A 23 0.34 1.11 25.97
CA LEU A 23 0.83 1.07 24.57
C LEU A 23 1.22 2.44 23.99
N GLY A 24 1.87 3.29 24.80
CA GLY A 24 2.16 4.69 24.44
C GLY A 24 2.78 4.89 23.04
N ALA A 25 3.77 4.10 22.67
CA ALA A 25 4.47 4.22 21.38
C ALA A 25 3.75 3.60 20.18
N TYR A 26 3.09 2.46 20.40
CA TYR A 26 2.28 1.78 19.39
C TYR A 26 1.14 2.65 18.86
N LYS A 27 0.60 3.51 19.72
CA LYS A 27 -0.42 4.49 19.36
C LYS A 27 0.02 5.38 18.19
N TYR A 28 1.27 5.84 18.17
CA TYR A 28 1.77 6.71 17.10
C TYR A 28 1.87 5.98 15.76
N MET A 29 2.35 4.73 15.76
CA MET A 29 2.39 3.92 14.55
C MET A 29 0.99 3.60 14.02
N GLN A 30 0.05 3.28 14.92
CA GLN A 30 -1.32 2.97 14.52
C GLN A 30 -2.07 4.21 14.02
N MET A 31 -1.78 5.40 14.58
CA MET A 31 -2.29 6.67 14.04
C MET A 31 -1.73 6.94 12.64
N LEU A 32 -0.43 6.73 12.41
CA LEU A 32 0.19 6.89 11.09
C LEU A 32 -0.48 5.98 10.05
N PHE A 33 -0.74 4.71 10.39
CA PHE A 33 -1.45 3.77 9.54
C PHE A 33 -2.84 4.28 9.16
N ILE A 34 -3.64 4.68 10.14
CA ILE A 34 -5.00 5.15 9.88
C ILE A 34 -4.99 6.43 9.03
N THR A 35 -4.04 7.34 9.26
CA THR A 35 -3.92 8.55 8.44
C THR A 35 -3.62 8.22 6.99
N ILE A 36 -2.72 7.28 6.72
CA ILE A 36 -2.38 6.88 5.34
C ILE A 36 -3.56 6.16 4.68
N ASP A 37 -4.26 5.29 5.41
CA ASP A 37 -5.41 4.56 4.87
C ASP A 37 -6.62 5.48 4.57
N ILE A 38 -6.91 6.45 5.46
CA ILE A 38 -7.91 7.50 5.18
C ILE A 38 -7.49 8.32 3.97
N SER A 39 -6.22 8.70 3.87
CA SER A 39 -5.71 9.47 2.73
C SER A 39 -5.89 8.68 1.43
N TYR A 40 -5.55 7.40 1.41
CA TYR A 40 -5.76 6.51 0.27
C TYR A 40 -7.24 6.42 -0.11
N ALA A 41 -8.13 6.20 0.86
CA ALA A 41 -9.57 6.12 0.62
C ALA A 41 -10.15 7.43 0.05
N LEU A 42 -9.67 8.60 0.52
CA LEU A 42 -10.07 9.90 -0.01
C LEU A 42 -9.60 10.07 -1.46
N PHE A 43 -8.34 9.75 -1.75
CA PHE A 43 -7.82 9.82 -3.12
C PHE A 43 -8.59 8.90 -4.05
N GLN A 44 -8.97 7.70 -3.60
CA GLN A 44 -9.76 6.75 -4.39
C GLN A 44 -11.12 7.34 -4.82
N VAL A 45 -11.80 8.04 -3.89
CA VAL A 45 -13.07 8.71 -4.19
C VAL A 45 -12.88 9.87 -5.17
N VAL A 46 -11.80 10.63 -5.03
CA VAL A 46 -11.52 11.80 -5.87
C VAL A 46 -11.09 11.41 -7.28
N LEU A 47 -10.25 10.38 -7.43
CA LEU A 47 -9.70 9.96 -8.71
C LEU A 47 -10.63 9.07 -9.51
N VAL A 48 -11.42 8.23 -8.85
CA VAL A 48 -12.28 7.23 -9.50
C VAL A 48 -11.48 6.44 -10.54
N GLU A 49 -10.44 5.77 -10.07
CA GLU A 49 -9.48 5.05 -10.91
C GLU A 49 -10.13 3.88 -11.66
N ARG A 50 -9.63 3.59 -12.86
CA ARG A 50 -9.97 2.42 -13.66
C ARG A 50 -8.70 1.81 -14.19
N PHE A 51 -8.56 0.51 -13.92
CA PHE A 51 -7.53 -0.34 -14.48
C PHE A 51 -8.10 -1.06 -15.69
N ILE A 52 -7.41 -0.96 -16.83
CA ILE A 52 -7.81 -1.63 -18.06
C ILE A 52 -6.58 -2.36 -18.57
N ALA A 53 -6.70 -3.67 -18.73
CA ALA A 53 -5.69 -4.50 -19.37
C ALA A 53 -6.30 -5.09 -20.63
N GLN A 54 -5.67 -4.86 -21.78
CA GLN A 54 -6.09 -5.42 -23.05
C GLN A 54 -4.87 -5.75 -23.89
N ASP A 55 -4.85 -6.97 -24.43
CA ASP A 55 -3.74 -7.54 -25.17
C ASP A 55 -2.41 -7.42 -24.41
N SER A 56 -1.54 -6.52 -24.86
CA SER A 56 -0.22 -6.22 -24.34
C SER A 56 -0.11 -4.81 -23.79
N ILE A 57 -1.24 -4.20 -23.40
CA ILE A 57 -1.30 -2.85 -22.86
C ILE A 57 -2.05 -2.89 -21.54
N VAL A 58 -1.45 -2.29 -20.52
CA VAL A 58 -2.12 -2.02 -19.24
C VAL A 58 -2.17 -0.51 -19.06
N ILE A 59 -3.35 0.03 -18.77
CA ILE A 59 -3.51 1.45 -18.46
C ILE A 59 -4.20 1.67 -17.13
N VAL A 60 -3.87 2.81 -16.52
CA VAL A 60 -4.57 3.38 -15.39
C VAL A 60 -5.02 4.78 -15.76
N ILE A 61 -6.33 4.99 -15.70
CA ILE A 61 -6.99 6.26 -15.93
C ILE A 61 -7.81 6.63 -14.70
N GLY A 62 -7.91 7.91 -14.35
CA GLY A 62 -8.92 8.37 -13.40
C GLY A 62 -10.09 9.03 -14.13
N LEU A 63 -11.30 8.88 -13.60
CA LEU A 63 -12.51 9.51 -14.15
C LEU A 63 -12.94 10.75 -13.37
N GLY A 64 -12.25 11.08 -12.28
CA GLY A 64 -12.56 12.23 -11.44
C GLY A 64 -12.22 13.58 -12.07
N LYS A 65 -12.77 14.67 -11.51
CA LYS A 65 -12.53 16.04 -12.01
C LYS A 65 -11.04 16.44 -12.05
N TYR A 66 -10.24 15.87 -11.16
CA TYR A 66 -8.80 16.16 -11.03
C TYR A 66 -7.92 15.03 -11.59
N SER A 67 -8.51 14.04 -12.28
CA SER A 67 -7.76 12.88 -12.76
C SER A 67 -6.95 13.15 -14.02
N ASN A 68 -7.27 14.19 -14.79
CA ASN A 68 -6.52 14.54 -16.01
C ASN A 68 -5.21 15.28 -15.67
N ASN A 69 -4.42 14.66 -14.80
CA ASN A 69 -3.09 15.11 -14.42
C ASN A 69 -2.26 13.89 -14.06
N LEU A 70 -1.22 13.63 -14.84
CA LEU A 70 -0.32 12.49 -14.67
C LEU A 70 0.30 12.42 -13.26
N ILE A 71 0.62 13.57 -12.65
CA ILE A 71 1.20 13.62 -11.30
C ILE A 71 0.19 13.09 -10.28
N VAL A 72 -1.10 13.41 -10.42
CA VAL A 72 -2.14 12.99 -9.47
C VAL A 72 -2.38 11.49 -9.57
N ILE A 73 -2.48 10.94 -10.80
CA ILE A 73 -2.62 9.49 -11.01
C ILE A 73 -1.40 8.76 -10.46
N THR A 74 -0.18 9.22 -10.79
CA THR A 74 1.06 8.59 -10.33
C THR A 74 1.22 8.66 -8.81
N SER A 75 0.85 9.80 -8.20
CA SER A 75 0.83 9.95 -6.75
C SER A 75 -0.08 8.93 -6.07
N PHE A 76 -1.23 8.64 -6.68
CA PHE A 76 -2.17 7.65 -6.14
C PHE A 76 -1.63 6.22 -6.22
N LEU A 77 -1.01 5.83 -7.34
CA LEU A 77 -0.36 4.51 -7.41
C LEU A 77 0.77 4.40 -6.38
N ALA A 78 1.54 5.47 -6.17
CA ALA A 78 2.59 5.49 -5.16
C ALA A 78 2.02 5.37 -3.73
N LEU A 79 0.87 5.97 -3.44
CA LEU A 79 0.19 5.80 -2.14
C LEU A 79 -0.22 4.35 -1.87
N TYR A 80 -0.60 3.59 -2.91
CA TYR A 80 -0.95 2.18 -2.75
C TYR A 80 0.20 1.36 -2.16
N SER A 81 1.44 1.63 -2.60
CA SER A 81 2.65 0.93 -2.11
C SER A 81 2.88 1.08 -0.61
N LEU A 82 2.48 2.23 -0.03
CA LEU A 82 2.68 2.51 1.39
C LEU A 82 1.93 1.53 2.29
N THR A 83 0.83 0.97 1.79
CA THR A 83 0.04 -0.03 2.51
C THR A 83 0.91 -1.24 2.89
N PHE A 84 1.76 -1.72 1.97
CA PHE A 84 2.62 -2.88 2.23
C PHE A 84 3.65 -2.59 3.31
N ILE A 85 4.35 -1.45 3.21
CA ILE A 85 5.36 -1.04 4.20
C ILE A 85 4.74 -0.91 5.59
N ILE A 86 3.55 -0.32 5.71
CA ILE A 86 2.93 -0.15 7.03
C ILE A 86 2.47 -1.48 7.60
N ILE A 87 1.92 -2.38 6.76
CA ILE A 87 1.58 -3.74 7.17
C ILE A 87 2.83 -4.45 7.70
N ASP A 88 3.97 -4.36 7.00
CA ASP A 88 5.23 -4.95 7.45
C ASP A 88 5.69 -4.39 8.79
N PHE A 89 5.66 -3.07 8.99
CA PHE A 89 5.98 -2.48 10.29
C PHE A 89 5.01 -2.91 11.40
N ASN A 90 3.74 -3.14 11.08
CA ASN A 90 2.76 -3.66 12.04
C ASN A 90 3.11 -5.09 12.47
N PHE A 91 3.46 -5.95 11.52
CA PHE A 91 3.90 -7.32 11.79
C PHE A 91 5.25 -7.36 12.52
N LEU A 92 6.19 -6.49 12.15
CA LEU A 92 7.47 -6.34 12.83
C LEU A 92 7.28 -5.96 14.30
N TYR A 93 6.41 -4.97 14.56
CA TYR A 93 6.07 -4.57 15.93
C TYR A 93 5.52 -5.75 16.73
N ARG A 94 4.57 -6.52 16.17
CA ARG A 94 3.99 -7.69 16.85
C ARG A 94 5.03 -8.77 17.12
N LEU A 95 5.90 -9.04 16.15
CA LEU A 95 6.99 -10.00 16.29
C LEU A 95 7.94 -9.61 17.43
N TRP A 96 8.33 -8.34 17.50
CA TRP A 96 9.18 -7.83 18.59
C TRP A 96 8.46 -7.83 19.94
N ALA A 97 7.17 -7.50 19.98
CA ALA A 97 6.39 -7.59 21.22
C ALA A 97 6.33 -8.99 21.81
N ILE A 98 6.43 -10.02 20.98
CA ILE A 98 6.43 -11.42 21.41
C ILE A 98 7.84 -11.92 21.73
N LYS A 99 8.78 -11.75 20.79
CA LYS A 99 10.12 -12.36 20.89
C LYS A 99 11.14 -11.52 21.64
N ALA A 100 10.99 -10.20 21.64
CA ALA A 100 12.01 -9.26 22.09
C ALA A 100 11.35 -7.97 22.63
N PRO A 101 10.60 -8.04 23.75
CA PRO A 101 9.84 -6.91 24.29
C PRO A 101 10.71 -5.69 24.61
N GLU A 102 12.01 -5.89 24.86
CA GLU A 102 12.99 -4.81 25.01
C GLU A 102 13.16 -3.96 23.74
N ARG A 103 13.05 -4.58 22.54
CA ARG A 103 13.14 -3.89 21.24
C ARG A 103 11.88 -3.09 20.92
N VAL A 104 10.74 -3.39 21.54
CA VAL A 104 9.52 -2.58 21.41
C VAL A 104 9.75 -1.15 21.91
N LYS A 105 10.66 -0.96 22.87
CA LYS A 105 11.02 0.39 23.36
C LYS A 105 11.64 1.26 22.26
N LEU A 106 12.21 0.67 21.19
CA LEU A 106 12.70 1.41 20.04
C LEU A 106 11.57 2.16 19.35
N PHE A 107 10.37 1.57 19.24
CA PHE A 107 9.20 2.26 18.68
C PHE A 107 8.78 3.49 19.49
N SER A 108 9.17 3.57 20.78
CA SER A 108 8.96 4.77 21.61
C SER A 108 9.98 5.87 21.35
N GLN A 109 11.11 5.55 20.71
CA GLN A 109 12.16 6.52 20.45
C GLN A 109 11.83 7.34 19.21
N LYS A 110 11.90 8.67 19.35
CA LYS A 110 11.67 9.60 18.23
C LYS A 110 12.56 9.33 17.03
N ARG A 111 13.79 8.85 17.25
CA ARG A 111 14.73 8.47 16.19
C ARG A 111 14.20 7.32 15.34
N PHE A 112 13.63 6.30 15.96
CA PHE A 112 13.06 5.16 15.25
C PHE A 112 11.76 5.53 14.52
N LEU A 113 10.91 6.35 15.15
CA LEU A 113 9.71 6.90 14.48
C LEU A 113 10.09 7.72 13.24
N LEU A 114 11.15 8.52 13.34
CA LEU A 114 11.69 9.28 12.21
C LEU A 114 12.25 8.35 11.13
N LEU A 115 12.94 7.26 11.50
CA LEU A 115 13.38 6.26 10.52
C LEU A 115 12.20 5.63 9.77
N VAL A 116 11.13 5.24 10.48
CA VAL A 116 9.92 4.68 9.83
C VAL A 116 9.28 5.71 8.90
N LEU A 117 9.18 6.97 9.33
CA LEU A 117 8.67 8.04 8.48
C LEU A 117 9.53 8.23 7.23
N LEU A 118 10.86 8.22 7.36
CA LEU A 118 11.78 8.30 6.24
C LEU A 118 11.65 7.10 5.30
N THR A 119 11.45 5.89 5.83
CA THR A 119 11.18 4.69 5.01
C THR A 119 9.89 4.83 4.22
N VAL A 120 8.80 5.33 4.84
CA VAL A 120 7.52 5.58 4.17
C VAL A 120 7.68 6.63 3.07
N ILE A 121 8.34 7.75 3.34
CA ILE A 121 8.57 8.79 2.32
C ILE A 121 9.48 8.27 1.20
N GLY A 122 10.53 7.52 1.55
CA GLY A 122 11.46 6.93 0.59
C GLY A 122 10.76 5.97 -0.37
N GLU A 123 9.91 5.09 0.16
CA GLU A 123 9.12 4.15 -0.65
C GLU A 123 8.16 4.92 -1.58
N TYR A 124 7.45 5.91 -1.05
CA TYR A 124 6.56 6.75 -1.87
C TYR A 124 7.31 7.41 -3.03
N CYS A 125 8.45 8.06 -2.76
CA CYS A 125 9.24 8.72 -3.78
C CYS A 125 9.82 7.73 -4.80
N PHE A 126 10.26 6.55 -4.34
CA PHE A 126 10.77 5.49 -5.20
C PHE A 126 9.68 4.97 -6.14
N TRP A 127 8.51 4.61 -5.61
CA TRP A 127 7.37 4.17 -6.41
C TRP A 127 6.91 5.23 -7.40
N PHE A 128 6.78 6.48 -6.93
CA PHE A 128 6.39 7.60 -7.77
C PHE A 128 7.38 7.78 -8.93
N HIS A 129 8.69 7.77 -8.64
CA HIS A 129 9.71 7.95 -9.65
C HIS A 129 9.66 6.86 -10.72
N ILE A 130 9.67 5.58 -10.31
CA ILE A 130 9.60 4.46 -11.24
C ILE A 130 8.32 4.49 -12.07
N ALA A 131 7.16 4.75 -11.42
CA ALA A 131 5.89 4.85 -12.11
C ALA A 131 5.87 6.00 -13.13
N TYR A 132 6.40 7.16 -12.75
CA TYR A 132 6.44 8.35 -13.60
C TYR A 132 7.35 8.17 -14.82
N THR A 133 8.53 7.57 -14.65
CA THR A 133 9.54 7.50 -15.72
C THR A 133 9.38 6.30 -16.65
N TYR A 134 8.87 5.17 -16.16
CA TYR A 134 8.85 3.92 -16.95
C TYR A 134 7.46 3.56 -17.51
N PHE A 135 6.38 4.20 -17.05
CA PHE A 135 5.02 3.98 -17.58
C PHE A 135 4.47 5.20 -18.33
N SER A 136 5.29 5.76 -19.20
CA SER A 136 4.88 6.82 -20.11
C SER A 136 3.92 6.30 -21.18
N ALA A 137 2.82 7.01 -21.41
CA ALA A 137 1.88 6.69 -22.49
C ALA A 137 2.50 6.89 -23.88
N THR A 138 2.36 5.88 -24.73
CA THR A 138 2.78 5.86 -26.13
C THR A 138 1.59 6.20 -27.03
N ASP A 139 1.83 6.84 -28.18
CA ASP A 139 0.78 7.16 -29.15
C ASP A 139 0.11 5.89 -29.70
N HIS A 140 0.93 4.88 -30.00
CA HIS A 140 0.48 3.52 -30.35
C HIS A 140 -0.50 2.95 -29.34
N GLY A 141 -0.11 2.94 -28.05
CA GLY A 141 -0.93 2.35 -27.01
C GLY A 141 -2.21 3.14 -26.78
N ARG A 142 -2.17 4.47 -26.91
CA ARG A 142 -3.34 5.34 -26.83
C ARG A 142 -4.35 5.01 -27.93
N LEU A 143 -3.90 4.86 -29.18
CA LEU A 143 -4.78 4.51 -30.31
C LEU A 143 -5.39 3.13 -30.15
N LYS A 144 -4.59 2.13 -29.73
CA LYS A 144 -5.05 0.74 -29.58
C LYS A 144 -6.11 0.57 -28.51
N ILE A 145 -6.01 1.30 -27.39
CA ILE A 145 -6.95 1.20 -26.27
C ILE A 145 -8.14 2.18 -26.36
N ARG A 146 -8.10 3.14 -27.31
CA ARG A 146 -9.07 4.23 -27.45
C ARG A 146 -10.51 3.78 -27.54
N ASN A 147 -10.79 2.80 -28.41
CA ASN A 147 -12.16 2.34 -28.60
C ASN A 147 -12.73 1.75 -27.31
N VAL A 148 -11.92 0.99 -26.56
CA VAL A 148 -12.36 0.35 -25.32
C VAL A 148 -12.53 1.36 -24.18
N THR A 149 -11.66 2.36 -24.06
CA THR A 149 -11.85 3.43 -23.07
C THR A 149 -13.06 4.30 -23.40
N PHE A 150 -13.28 4.58 -24.69
CA PHE A 150 -14.38 5.41 -25.14
C PHE A 150 -15.73 4.70 -24.97
N GLU A 151 -15.84 3.43 -25.37
CA GLU A 151 -17.07 2.65 -25.22
C GLU A 151 -17.42 2.39 -23.75
N LYS A 152 -16.44 2.08 -22.90
CA LYS A 152 -16.71 1.72 -21.49
C LYS A 152 -16.87 2.92 -20.57
N PHE A 153 -16.14 4.00 -20.84
CA PHE A 153 -16.02 5.12 -19.90
C PHE A 153 -16.28 6.50 -20.54
N GLY A 154 -16.52 6.57 -21.85
CA GLY A 154 -16.68 7.84 -22.57
C GLY A 154 -15.41 8.67 -22.63
N VAL A 155 -14.24 8.04 -22.43
CA VAL A 155 -12.95 8.73 -22.32
C VAL A 155 -12.13 8.58 -23.59
N ASP A 156 -11.69 9.70 -24.14
CA ASP A 156 -10.73 9.73 -25.23
C ASP A 156 -9.28 9.66 -24.70
N THR A 157 -8.56 8.63 -25.11
CA THR A 157 -7.17 8.40 -24.72
C THR A 157 -6.20 9.40 -25.32
N LEU A 158 -6.58 10.22 -26.30
CA LEU A 158 -5.68 11.23 -26.85
C LEU A 158 -5.62 12.51 -26.03
N THR A 159 -6.66 12.82 -25.26
CA THR A 159 -6.77 14.05 -24.48
C THR A 159 -6.57 13.83 -22.98
N GLN A 160 -6.64 12.58 -22.55
CA GLN A 160 -6.56 12.22 -21.14
C GLN A 160 -5.16 11.71 -20.75
N ASP A 161 -4.61 12.23 -19.66
CA ASP A 161 -3.42 11.71 -19.01
C ASP A 161 -3.66 10.31 -18.45
N MET A 162 -2.68 9.43 -18.63
CA MET A 162 -2.74 8.05 -18.16
C MET A 162 -1.36 7.48 -17.92
N ILE A 163 -1.32 6.53 -16.99
CA ILE A 163 -0.17 5.64 -16.83
C ILE A 163 -0.40 4.45 -17.74
N MET A 164 0.61 4.11 -18.53
CA MET A 164 0.50 3.05 -19.54
C MET A 164 1.74 2.17 -19.54
N GLY A 165 1.50 0.87 -19.47
CA GLY A 165 2.47 -0.16 -19.78
C GLY A 165 2.19 -0.74 -21.15
N ASP A 166 2.77 -0.13 -22.18
CA ASP A 166 2.76 -0.67 -23.55
C ASP A 166 4.02 -1.48 -23.80
N TYR A 167 3.88 -2.80 -23.88
CA TYR A 167 5.02 -3.73 -23.96
C TYR A 167 5.57 -3.92 -25.39
N PHE A 168 4.87 -3.46 -26.43
CA PHE A 168 5.30 -3.62 -27.82
C PHE A 168 5.15 -2.29 -28.57
N HIS A 169 6.18 -1.94 -29.32
CA HIS A 169 6.13 -0.83 -30.26
C HIS A 169 5.32 -1.20 -31.51
N GLU A 170 5.00 -0.20 -32.35
CA GLU A 170 4.25 -0.39 -33.60
C GLU A 170 4.94 -1.35 -34.58
N ASP A 171 6.27 -1.39 -34.55
CA ASP A 171 7.10 -2.26 -35.37
C ASP A 171 7.21 -3.70 -34.83
N GLY A 172 6.53 -4.00 -33.73
CA GLY A 172 6.57 -5.30 -33.05
C GLY A 172 7.82 -5.51 -32.17
N THR A 173 8.71 -4.52 -32.06
CA THR A 173 9.83 -4.59 -31.12
C THR A 173 9.34 -4.42 -29.68
N ARG A 174 10.03 -5.05 -28.72
CA ARG A 174 9.59 -5.08 -27.33
C ARG A 174 10.05 -3.82 -26.59
N ASN A 175 9.09 -3.13 -25.97
CA ASN A 175 9.38 -2.03 -25.08
C ASN A 175 9.78 -2.57 -23.70
N TRP A 176 11.04 -2.36 -23.32
CA TRP A 176 11.55 -2.84 -22.03
C TRP A 176 11.23 -1.93 -20.85
N HIS A 177 10.83 -0.68 -21.07
CA HIS A 177 10.56 0.26 -19.98
C HIS A 177 9.49 -0.23 -18.99
N PRO A 178 8.25 -0.56 -19.42
CA PRO A 178 7.23 -1.02 -18.48
C PRO A 178 7.56 -2.38 -17.87
N ALA A 179 8.27 -3.24 -18.60
CA ALA A 179 8.72 -4.53 -18.09
C ALA A 179 9.76 -4.38 -16.95
N VAL A 180 10.73 -3.48 -17.08
CA VAL A 180 11.69 -3.17 -16.01
C VAL A 180 10.98 -2.66 -14.76
N ALA A 181 9.98 -1.80 -14.93
CA ALA A 181 9.21 -1.27 -13.82
C ALA A 181 8.37 -2.34 -13.12
N VAL A 182 7.68 -3.21 -13.88
CA VAL A 182 6.94 -4.34 -13.31
C VAL A 182 7.86 -5.31 -12.57
N ILE A 183 9.01 -5.67 -13.14
CA ILE A 183 9.99 -6.54 -12.47
C ILE A 183 10.45 -5.89 -11.15
N THR A 184 10.70 -4.59 -11.15
CA THR A 184 11.10 -3.84 -9.94
C THR A 184 10.00 -3.91 -8.87
N PHE A 185 8.74 -3.63 -9.24
CA PHE A 185 7.62 -3.72 -8.32
C PHE A 185 7.39 -5.14 -7.79
N CYS A 186 7.49 -6.16 -8.64
CA CYS A 186 7.38 -7.55 -8.23
C CYS A 186 8.46 -7.94 -7.22
N ASN A 187 9.69 -7.48 -7.37
CA ASN A 187 10.77 -7.75 -6.40
C ASN A 187 10.49 -7.11 -5.04
N VAL A 188 10.04 -5.85 -5.03
CA VAL A 188 9.66 -5.16 -3.78
C VAL A 188 8.52 -5.87 -3.09
N LEU A 189 7.47 -6.24 -3.84
CA LEU A 189 6.32 -6.99 -3.29
C LEU A 189 6.75 -8.37 -2.78
N ALA A 190 7.58 -9.09 -3.51
CA ALA A 190 8.09 -10.39 -3.08
C ALA A 190 8.87 -10.29 -1.76
N PHE A 191 9.66 -9.23 -1.59
CA PHE A 191 10.35 -8.94 -0.34
C PHE A 191 9.37 -8.67 0.81
N CYS A 192 8.38 -7.79 0.60
CA CYS A 192 7.37 -7.46 1.62
C CYS A 192 6.56 -8.70 2.03
N PHE A 193 6.02 -9.45 1.06
CA PHE A 193 5.28 -10.67 1.33
C PHE A 193 6.15 -11.75 1.99
N GLY A 194 7.41 -11.89 1.57
CA GLY A 194 8.37 -12.80 2.20
C GLY A 194 8.58 -12.46 3.67
N PHE A 195 8.77 -11.17 3.99
CA PHE A 195 8.87 -10.70 5.37
C PHE A 195 7.59 -10.94 6.16
N LEU A 196 6.42 -10.63 5.59
CA LEU A 196 5.12 -10.85 6.21
C LEU A 196 4.88 -12.33 6.55
N ILE A 197 5.17 -13.24 5.63
CA ILE A 197 5.05 -14.69 5.85
C ILE A 197 6.02 -15.14 6.94
N TYR A 198 7.28 -14.69 6.88
CA TYR A 198 8.27 -14.98 7.91
C TYR A 198 7.82 -14.51 9.30
N ALA A 199 7.38 -13.25 9.42
CA ALA A 199 6.92 -12.67 10.67
C ALA A 199 5.69 -13.42 11.21
N SER A 200 4.71 -13.70 10.34
CA SER A 200 3.48 -14.44 10.67
C SER A 200 3.78 -15.85 11.18
N ALA A 201 4.61 -16.61 10.46
CA ALA A 201 4.99 -17.97 10.86
C ALA A 201 5.71 -17.97 12.22
N ASN A 202 6.59 -17.00 12.45
CA ASN A 202 7.29 -16.86 13.73
C ASN A 202 6.36 -16.48 14.89
N ILE A 203 5.38 -15.60 14.65
CA ILE A 203 4.36 -15.24 15.64
C ILE A 203 3.54 -16.48 16.01
N ILE A 204 3.04 -17.23 15.01
CA ILE A 204 2.24 -18.44 15.24
C ILE A 204 3.05 -19.52 15.98
N ASN A 205 4.29 -19.76 15.56
CA ASN A 205 5.16 -20.74 16.22
C ASN A 205 5.45 -20.35 17.67
N CYS A 206 5.69 -19.07 17.93
CA CYS A 206 5.90 -18.61 19.30
C CYS A 206 4.63 -18.78 20.14
N LEU A 207 3.47 -18.36 19.63
CA LEU A 207 2.18 -18.52 20.30
C LEU A 207 1.82 -19.99 20.58
N ARG A 208 2.17 -20.91 19.67
CA ARG A 208 1.94 -22.36 19.83
C ARG A 208 2.86 -22.98 20.87
N ASN A 209 4.09 -22.49 20.99
CA ASN A 209 5.11 -23.02 21.90
C ASN A 209 5.14 -22.31 23.27
N SER A 210 4.51 -21.14 23.39
CA SER A 210 4.56 -20.32 24.61
C SER A 210 3.50 -20.75 25.62
N LYS A 211 3.83 -21.75 26.44
CA LYS A 211 3.29 -21.93 27.81
C LYS A 211 3.77 -20.83 28.79
N LEU A 212 4.47 -19.79 28.32
CA LEU A 212 5.21 -18.79 29.11
C LEU A 212 4.70 -17.34 29.02
N ILE A 213 3.64 -17.06 28.24
CA ILE A 213 3.06 -15.71 28.13
C ILE A 213 1.75 -15.66 28.92
N SER A 214 1.57 -14.63 29.75
CA SER A 214 0.33 -14.39 30.51
C SER A 214 -0.90 -14.50 29.59
N ASN A 215 -1.90 -15.29 30.01
CA ASN A 215 -3.14 -15.53 29.27
C ASN A 215 -3.82 -14.25 28.78
N ALA A 216 -3.63 -13.12 29.49
CA ALA A 216 -4.17 -11.81 29.12
C ALA A 216 -3.44 -11.13 27.95
N GLY A 217 -2.11 -11.30 27.84
CA GLY A 217 -1.33 -10.78 26.71
C GLY A 217 -1.57 -11.58 25.43
N LEU A 218 -1.72 -12.90 25.58
CA LEU A 218 -1.99 -13.83 24.48
C LEU A 218 -3.37 -13.59 23.86
N SER A 219 -4.40 -13.36 24.68
CA SER A 219 -5.75 -13.07 24.19
C SER A 219 -5.83 -11.76 23.43
N LEU A 220 -5.15 -10.72 23.92
CA LEU A 220 -5.09 -9.40 23.26
C LEU A 220 -4.38 -9.47 21.90
N GLN A 221 -3.23 -10.15 21.82
CA GLN A 221 -2.50 -10.28 20.56
C GLN A 221 -3.20 -11.20 19.56
N ARG A 222 -3.88 -12.26 20.03
CA ARG A 222 -4.71 -13.11 19.18
C ARG A 222 -5.89 -12.32 18.61
N GLN A 223 -6.54 -11.48 19.41
CA GLN A 223 -7.59 -10.58 18.91
C GLN A 223 -7.04 -9.60 17.87
N LEU A 224 -5.90 -8.94 18.13
CA LEU A 224 -5.28 -8.03 17.15
C LEU A 224 -4.86 -8.72 15.85
N PHE A 225 -4.44 -9.99 15.90
CA PHE A 225 -4.13 -10.80 14.72
C PHE A 225 -5.38 -11.10 13.91
N VAL A 226 -6.42 -11.64 14.55
CA VAL A 226 -7.70 -11.94 13.89
C VAL A 226 -8.37 -10.69 13.33
N THR A 227 -8.32 -9.57 14.05
CA THR A 227 -8.88 -8.30 13.56
C THR A 227 -8.12 -7.77 12.35
N LEU A 228 -6.78 -7.89 12.31
CA LEU A 228 -6.00 -7.47 11.14
C LEU A 228 -6.26 -8.37 9.92
N SER A 229 -6.35 -9.69 10.13
CA SER A 229 -6.69 -10.64 9.05
C SER A 229 -8.12 -10.46 8.52
N ALA A 230 -9.03 -9.87 9.31
CA ALA A 230 -10.37 -9.52 8.86
C ALA A 230 -10.46 -8.12 8.23
N GLN A 231 -9.40 -7.31 8.34
CA GLN A 231 -9.32 -5.96 7.77
C GLN A 231 -8.60 -5.91 6.42
N VAL A 232 -7.84 -6.97 6.08
CA VAL A 232 -7.30 -7.25 4.74
C VAL A 232 -8.37 -7.99 3.95
#